data_AF-G4RT17-F1
#
_entry.id   AF-G4RT17-F1
#
_cell.length_a   1.000
_cell.length_b   1.000
_cell.length_c   1.000
_cell.angle_alpha   90.00
_cell.angle_beta   90.00
_cell.angle_gamma   90.00
#
_symmetry.space_group_name_H-M   'P 1'
#
loop_
_entity.id
_entity.type
_entity.pdbx_description
1 polymer ?
#
loop_
_entity_poly.entity_id
_entity_poly.type
_entity_poly.pdbx_seq_one_letter_code
_entity_poly.pdbx_strand_id
1 'polypeptide(L)' 'MPNLRRIRFNSYGPQNYEGVMHRIIHRPWNGKRRPKVFKYKIDELDCTLGWDIESDDGQIATVNFIEECLDFVVWKNDNY' A
#
# COMPACT_ATOMS: atom_id res chain seq x y z
N MET A 1 -7.59 12.65 5.48
CA MET A 1 -7.40 11.33 6.10
C MET A 1 -6.98 10.36 5.01
N PRO A 2 -5.99 9.49 5.26
CA PRO A 2 -5.64 8.42 4.33
C PRO A 2 -6.83 7.48 4.10
N ASN A 3 -6.87 6.84 2.93
CA ASN A 3 -7.94 5.93 2.54
C ASN A 3 -7.38 4.54 2.21
N LEU A 4 -8.08 3.49 2.62
CA LEU A 4 -7.71 2.12 2.29
C LEU A 4 -8.44 1.66 1.03
N ARG A 5 -7.70 1.20 0.03
CA ARG A 5 -8.23 0.46 -1.12
C ARG A 5 -7.69 -0.96 -1.08
N ARG A 6 -8.57 -1.95 -1.15
CA ARG A 6 -8.21 -3.38 -1.10
C ARG A 6 -8.59 -4.05 -2.41
N ILE A 7 -7.63 -4.73 -3.01
CA ILE A 7 -7.88 -5.68 -4.11
C ILE A 7 -7.77 -7.07 -3.52
N ARG A 8 -8.82 -7.89 -3.64
CA ARG A 8 -8.80 -9.29 -3.24
C ARG A 8 -8.64 -10.17 -4.48
N PHE A 9 -7.67 -11.06 -4.45
CA PHE A 9 -7.48 -12.06 -5.50
C PHE A 9 -8.36 -13.29 -5.22
N ASN A 10 -8.96 -13.84 -6.26
CA ASN A 10 -9.71 -15.11 -6.20
C ASN A 10 -8.80 -16.34 -6.42
N SER A 11 -7.50 -16.13 -6.57
CA SER A 11 -6.48 -17.16 -6.79
C SER A 11 -5.50 -17.19 -5.61
N TYR A 12 -5.05 -18.37 -5.22
CA TYR A 12 -4.03 -18.53 -4.19
C TYR A 12 -2.62 -18.25 -4.73
N GLY A 13 -1.85 -17.46 -4.00
CA GLY A 13 -0.41 -17.45 -4.06
C GLY A 13 0.26 -16.09 -4.32
N PRO A 14 1.56 -15.98 -3.98
CA PRO A 14 2.34 -14.73 -4.04
C PRO A 14 2.56 -14.20 -5.46
N GLN A 15 2.40 -15.05 -6.48
CA GLN A 15 2.50 -14.66 -7.88
C GLN A 15 1.50 -13.56 -8.27
N ASN A 16 0.41 -13.41 -7.51
CA ASN A 16 -0.54 -12.32 -7.70
C ASN A 16 0.10 -10.96 -7.38
N TYR A 17 0.89 -10.87 -6.30
CA TYR A 17 1.61 -9.66 -5.94
C TYR A 17 2.65 -9.32 -7.00
N GLU A 18 3.50 -10.29 -7.37
CA GLU A 18 4.54 -10.08 -8.38
C GLU A 18 3.96 -9.65 -9.72
N GLY A 19 2.81 -10.22 -10.11
CA GLY A 19 2.09 -9.86 -11.32
C GLY A 19 1.52 -8.44 -11.29
N VAL A 20 0.90 -8.02 -10.18
CA VAL A 20 0.34 -6.66 -10.07
C VAL A 20 1.43 -5.60 -9.94
N MET A 21 2.49 -5.90 -9.19
CA MET A 21 3.63 -4.98 -9.04
C MET A 21 4.60 -5.04 -10.21
N HIS A 22 4.40 -5.95 -11.17
CA HIS A 22 5.23 -6.02 -12.36
C HIS A 22 5.19 -4.68 -13.11
N ARG A 23 6.36 -4.04 -13.22
CA ARG A 23 6.57 -2.72 -13.85
C ARG A 23 6.04 -1.52 -13.08
N ILE A 24 5.53 -1.70 -11.87
CA ILE A 24 5.24 -0.58 -10.98
C ILE A 24 6.53 -0.22 -10.25
N ILE A 25 7.00 1.01 -10.43
CA ILE A 25 8.11 1.54 -9.65
C ILE A 25 7.65 1.68 -8.20
N HIS A 26 8.30 0.96 -7.32
CA HIS A 26 8.01 0.98 -5.90
C HIS A 26 9.31 1.12 -5.11
N ARG A 27 9.20 1.68 -3.90
CA ARG A 27 10.33 1.86 -2.97
C ARG A 27 9.92 1.33 -1.60
N PRO A 28 10.86 0.90 -0.75
CA PRO A 28 10.51 0.56 0.63
C PRO A 28 9.79 1.72 1.31
N TRP A 29 8.83 1.41 2.17
CA TRP A 29 8.09 2.41 2.94
C TRP A 29 9.01 3.44 3.62
N ASN A 30 8.63 4.73 3.57
CA ASN A 30 9.41 5.82 4.17
C ASN A 30 8.81 6.36 5.48
N GLY A 31 9.40 5.96 6.60
CA GLY A 31 8.96 6.37 7.95
C GLY A 31 9.14 7.83 8.33
N LYS A 32 9.79 8.65 7.51
CA LYS A 32 9.83 10.11 7.73
C LYS A 32 8.54 10.80 7.28
N ARG A 33 7.81 10.20 6.32
CA ARG A 33 6.66 10.83 5.67
C ARG A 33 5.33 10.23 6.12
N ARG A 34 5.33 8.98 6.59
CA ARG A 34 4.13 8.18 6.83
C ARG A 34 4.19 7.47 8.19
N PRO A 35 3.04 7.26 8.85
CA PRO A 35 2.99 6.51 10.11
C PRO A 35 3.29 5.03 9.88
N LYS A 36 3.86 4.38 10.89
CA LYS A 36 4.16 2.94 10.87
C LYS A 36 2.90 2.07 10.81
N VAL A 37 1.89 2.42 11.60
CA VAL A 37 0.63 1.67 11.68
C VAL A 37 -0.49 2.49 11.08
N PHE A 38 -1.23 1.89 10.16
CA PHE A 38 -2.50 2.43 9.67
C PHE A 38 -3.66 1.59 10.24
N LYS A 39 -4.64 2.26 10.86
CA LYS A 39 -5.81 1.60 11.46
C LYS A 39 -7.05 1.89 10.61
N TYR A 40 -7.81 0.85 10.29
CA TYR A 40 -9.08 0.97 9.58
C TYR A 40 -10.12 0.06 10.21
N LYS A 41 -11.14 0.65 10.85
CA LYS A 41 -12.15 -0.07 11.63
C LYS A 41 -11.49 -0.93 12.71
N ILE A 42 -11.52 -2.25 12.56
CA ILE A 42 -10.92 -3.23 13.48
C ILE A 42 -9.57 -3.76 12.97
N ASP A 43 -9.17 -3.40 11.75
CA ASP A 43 -7.94 -3.86 11.12
C ASP A 43 -6.80 -2.89 11.41
N GLU A 44 -5.60 -3.43 11.64
CA GLU A 44 -4.34 -2.69 11.72
C GLU A 44 -3.36 -3.22 10.69
N LEU A 45 -2.74 -2.31 9.93
CA LEU A 45 -1.74 -2.60 8.92
C LEU A 45 -0.38 -2.06 9.36
N ASP A 46 0.64 -2.91 9.40
CA ASP A 46 2.03 -2.49 9.57
C ASP A 46 2.60 -2.07 8.22
N CYS A 47 2.61 -0.76 7.96
CA CYS A 47 3.11 -0.18 6.73
C CYS A 47 4.62 -0.36 6.56
N THR A 48 5.39 -0.67 7.62
CA THR A 48 6.86 -0.84 7.50
C THR A 48 7.28 -2.04 6.67
N LEU A 49 6.37 -3.01 6.48
CA LEU A 49 6.58 -4.18 5.63
C LEU A 49 6.12 -3.95 4.18
N GLY A 50 5.56 -2.77 3.90
CA GLY A 50 5.01 -2.40 2.61
C GLY A 50 5.98 -1.62 1.72
N TRP A 51 5.47 -1.31 0.54
CA TRP A 51 6.19 -0.57 -0.49
C TRP A 51 5.42 0.68 -0.88
N ASP A 52 6.08 1.82 -0.91
CA ASP A 52 5.52 3.06 -1.41
C ASP A 52 5.54 3.06 -2.95
N ILE A 53 4.37 3.35 -3.53
CA ILE A 53 4.19 3.67 -4.94
C ILE A 53 3.72 5.12 -5.06
N GLU A 54 4.05 5.75 -6.17
CA GLU A 54 3.69 7.13 -6.47
C GLU A 54 3.01 7.19 -7.84
N SER A 55 1.82 7.76 -7.90
CA SER A 55 1.11 8.02 -9.16
C SER A 55 1.63 9.27 -9.84
N ASP A 56 1.23 9.47 -11.10
CA ASP A 56 1.68 10.59 -11.94
C ASP A 56 1.29 11.97 -11.38
N ASP A 57 0.26 12.06 -10.54
CA ASP A 57 -0.16 13.27 -9.83
C ASP A 57 0.57 13.47 -8.47
N GLY A 58 1.59 12.66 -8.19
CA GLY A 58 2.37 12.69 -6.95
C GLY A 58 1.66 12.09 -5.74
N GLN A 59 0.49 11.47 -5.92
CA GLN A 59 -0.17 10.76 -4.83
C GLN A 59 0.59 9.48 -4.45
N ILE A 60 0.89 9.35 -3.16
CA ILE A 60 1.62 8.19 -2.64
C ILE A 60 0.64 7.22 -2.00
N ALA A 61 0.82 5.93 -2.27
CA ALA A 61 0.18 4.86 -1.53
C ALA A 61 1.24 3.90 -0.97
N THR A 62 1.04 3.40 0.24
CA THR A 62 1.82 2.25 0.75
C THR A 62 1.05 0.98 0.47
N VAL A 63 1.71 0.03 -0.18
CA VAL A 63 1.14 -1.24 -0.61
C VAL A 63 1.62 -2.35 0.31
N ASN A 64 0.68 -3.10 0.89
CA ASN A 64 0.95 -4.31 1.64
C ASN A 64 0.26 -5.50 0.98
N PHE A 65 0.95 -6.63 0.89
CA PHE A 65 0.35 -7.90 0.50
C PHE A 65 0.13 -8.74 1.75
N ILE A 66 -1.14 -9.03 2.04
CA ILE A 66 -1.55 -9.80 3.22
C ILE A 66 -2.54 -10.85 2.74
N GLU A 67 -2.18 -12.12 2.91
CA GLU A 67 -2.97 -13.26 2.42
C GLU A 67 -3.28 -13.11 0.92
N GLU A 68 -4.56 -13.12 0.51
CA GLU A 68 -4.97 -12.88 -0.88
C GLU A 68 -5.37 -11.42 -1.14
N CYS A 69 -4.95 -10.49 -0.29
CA CYS A 69 -5.29 -9.08 -0.40
C CYS A 69 -4.07 -8.22 -0.69
N LEU A 70 -4.24 -7.29 -1.63
CA LEU A 70 -3.34 -6.18 -1.86
C LEU A 70 -4.00 -4.91 -1.33
N ASP A 71 -3.42 -4.39 -0.25
CA ASP A 71 -3.90 -3.23 0.46
C ASP A 71 -3.08 -2.00 0.10
N PHE A 72 -3.77 -0.99 -0.41
CA PHE A 72 -3.22 0.30 -0.75
C PHE A 72 -3.70 1.32 0.29
N VAL A 73 -2.81 1.71 1.18
CA VAL A 73 -3.02 2.84 2.07
C VAL A 73 -2.68 4.10 1.28
N VAL A 74 -3.70 4.70 0.67
CA VAL A 74 -3.57 5.90 -0.15
C VAL A 74 -3.47 7.11 0.77
N TRP A 75 -2.33 7.77 0.76
CA TRP A 75 -2.07 8.93 1.58
C TRP A 75 -2.62 10.20 0.93
N LYS A 76 -3.01 11.16 1.77
CA LYS A 76 -3.36 12.49 1.26
C LYS A 76 -2.06 13.20 0.87
N ASN A 77 -2.09 13.88 -0.27
CA ASN A 77 -1.08 14.88 -0.59
C ASN A 77 -1.35 16.06 0.34
N ASP A 78 -0.67 16.06 1.48
CA ASP A 78 -0.56 17.27 2.26
C ASP A 78 0.40 18.15 1.46
N ASN A 79 -0.18 19.04 0.64
CA ASN A 79 0.52 20.15 0.03
C ASN A 79 1.17 20.94 1.17
N TYR A 80 2.46 20.72 1.41
CA TYR A 80 3.33 21.62 2.18
C TYR A 80 4.42 22.11 1.25
#